data_AF-A0A7C9E401-F1
#
_entry.id   AF-A0A7C9E401-F1
#
_cell.length_a   1.000
_cell.length_b   1.000
_cell.length_c   1.000
_cell.angle_alpha   90.00
_cell.angle_beta   90.00
_cell.angle_gamma   90.00
#
_symmetry.space_group_name_H-M   'P 1'
#
loop_
_entity.id
_entity.type
_entity.pdbx_description
1 polymer ?
#
loop_
_entity_poly.entity_id
_entity_poly.type
_entity_poly.pdbx_seq_one_letter_code
_entity_poly.pdbx_strand_id
1 'polypeptide(L)'
;VLFRSLDLAAGILELMVSNGCWPDIFNYDKVLGALCQNGKAEQALEIFHKLDDGGCHPEVSSYNYLIRALWNAGDRSRAIKMVEEMVYEGIDPDEVTYRSILSCLCRDRLVDEAMQLLKDMENYGIKPTVL
;
A
#
# COMPACT_ATOMS: atom_id res chain seq x y z
N VAL A 1 11.08 12.04 19.62
CA VAL A 1 9.74 11.39 19.74
C VAL A 1 9.38 10.53 18.53
N LEU A 2 9.95 10.75 17.33
CA LEU A 2 9.71 9.92 16.13
C LEU A 2 10.27 8.47 16.18
N PHE A 3 11.36 8.24 16.93
CA PHE A 3 12.02 6.93 17.03
C PHE A 3 11.22 5.85 17.78
N ARG A 4 10.23 6.22 18.61
CA ARG A 4 9.52 5.26 19.48
C ARG A 4 8.47 4.39 18.79
N SER A 5 7.91 4.82 17.65
CA SER A 5 6.79 4.07 17.03
C SER A 5 7.25 2.97 16.06
N LEU A 6 8.51 3.01 15.64
CA LEU A 6 9.13 2.03 14.75
C LEU A 6 9.39 0.73 15.52
N ASP A 7 9.92 0.86 16.73
CA ASP A 7 10.12 -0.25 17.68
C ASP A 7 8.81 -0.92 18.10
N LEU A 8 7.70 -0.17 18.23
CA LEU A 8 6.47 -0.74 18.76
C LEU A 8 5.74 -1.60 17.72
N ALA A 9 5.70 -1.17 16.45
CA ALA A 9 4.90 -1.84 15.44
C ALA A 9 5.60 -3.12 14.91
N ALA A 10 6.91 -3.04 14.61
CA ALA A 10 7.74 -4.22 14.37
C ALA A 10 7.86 -5.09 15.64
N GLY A 11 8.00 -4.45 16.81
CA GLY A 11 8.08 -5.15 18.09
C GLY A 11 6.83 -5.92 18.45
N ILE A 12 5.63 -5.51 18.02
CA ILE A 12 4.41 -6.31 18.19
C ILE A 12 4.50 -7.62 17.39
N LEU A 13 4.96 -7.56 16.13
CA LEU A 13 5.11 -8.77 15.29
C LEU A 13 6.20 -9.69 15.85
N GLU A 14 7.36 -9.13 16.27
CA GLU A 14 8.43 -9.89 16.92
C GLU A 14 8.00 -10.49 18.27
N LEU A 15 7.19 -9.77 19.04
CA LEU A 15 6.63 -10.26 20.30
C LEU A 15 5.71 -11.45 20.06
N MET A 16 4.87 -11.42 19.02
CA MET A 16 4.03 -12.57 18.65
C MET A 16 4.91 -13.80 18.38
N VAL A 17 5.92 -13.66 17.51
CA VAL A 17 6.83 -14.76 17.14
C VAL A 17 7.56 -15.31 18.38
N SER A 18 8.10 -14.45 19.24
CA SER A 18 8.80 -14.87 20.46
C SER A 18 7.89 -15.59 21.49
N ASN A 19 6.58 -15.38 21.42
CA ASN A 19 5.58 -16.09 22.22
C ASN A 19 5.01 -17.33 21.52
N GLY A 20 5.53 -17.71 20.35
CA GLY A 20 5.07 -18.88 19.58
C GLY A 20 3.79 -18.64 18.77
N CYS A 21 3.38 -17.38 18.62
CA CYS A 21 2.24 -16.98 17.79
C CYS A 21 2.75 -16.40 16.47
N TRP A 22 2.41 -17.02 15.35
CA TRP A 22 2.80 -16.51 14.04
C TRP A 22 1.85 -15.39 13.60
N PRO A 23 2.34 -14.20 13.22
CA PRO A 23 1.51 -13.16 12.67
C PRO A 23 0.85 -13.61 11.36
N ASP A 24 -0.40 -13.20 11.16
CA ASP A 24 -1.12 -13.38 9.90
C ASP A 24 -1.22 -12.05 9.12
N ILE A 25 -1.77 -12.10 7.90
CA ILE A 25 -1.97 -10.93 7.04
C ILE A 25 -2.73 -9.80 7.76
N PHE A 26 -3.68 -10.14 8.63
CA PHE A 26 -4.42 -9.14 9.40
C PHE A 26 -3.52 -8.39 10.38
N ASN A 27 -2.58 -9.07 11.05
CA ASN A 27 -1.61 -8.41 11.92
C ASN A 27 -0.70 -7.46 11.14
N TYR A 28 -0.20 -7.89 9.98
CA TYR A 28 0.62 -7.06 9.11
C TYR A 28 -0.15 -5.84 8.60
N ASP A 29 -1.39 -6.02 8.11
CA ASP A 29 -2.23 -4.92 7.63
C ASP A 29 -2.53 -3.88 8.72
N LYS A 30 -2.68 -4.30 9.99
CA LYS A 30 -2.83 -3.36 11.11
C LYS A 30 -1.57 -2.53 11.32
N VAL A 31 -0.40 -3.16 11.25
CA VAL A 31 0.88 -2.46 11.38
C VAL A 31 1.10 -1.51 10.20
N LEU A 32 0.89 -1.98 8.96
CA LEU A 32 0.97 -1.17 7.74
C LEU A 32 0.05 0.04 7.83
N GLY A 33 -1.24 -0.17 8.12
CA GLY A 33 -2.22 0.90 8.26
C GLY A 33 -1.81 1.94 9.31
N ALA A 34 -1.31 1.50 10.47
CA ALA A 34 -0.84 2.41 11.52
C ALA A 34 0.39 3.22 11.11
N LEU A 35 1.38 2.61 10.46
CA LEU A 35 2.57 3.30 9.95
C LEU A 35 2.20 4.32 8.88
N CYS A 36 1.33 3.93 7.94
CA CYS A 36 0.83 4.78 6.87
C CYS A 36 0.08 6.02 7.42
N GLN A 37 -0.80 5.83 8.41
CA GLN A 37 -1.54 6.93 9.05
C GLN A 37 -0.63 7.92 9.78
N ASN A 38 0.53 7.47 10.24
CA ASN A 38 1.53 8.31 10.91
C ASN A 38 2.58 8.89 9.94
N GLY A 39 2.36 8.78 8.63
CA GLY A 39 3.28 9.32 7.61
C GLY A 39 4.61 8.58 7.53
N LYS A 40 4.67 7.32 7.99
CA LYS A 40 5.91 6.54 8.07
C LYS A 40 6.06 5.58 6.89
N ALA A 41 6.09 6.11 5.68
CA ALA A 41 6.06 5.32 4.44
C ALA A 41 7.24 4.33 4.32
N GLU A 42 8.47 4.73 4.65
CA GLU A 42 9.64 3.81 4.60
C GLU A 42 9.49 2.62 5.54
N GLN A 43 8.96 2.87 6.74
CA GLN A 43 8.76 1.81 7.73
C GLN A 43 7.65 0.87 7.28
N ALA A 44 6.61 1.40 6.63
CA ALA A 44 5.56 0.57 6.05
C ALA A 44 6.13 -0.33 4.93
N LEU A 45 7.02 0.20 4.08
CA LEU A 45 7.71 -0.61 3.06
C LEU A 45 8.56 -1.73 3.68
N GLU A 46 9.32 -1.43 4.75
CA GLU A 46 10.09 -2.45 5.46
C GLU A 46 9.21 -3.58 6.01
N ILE A 47 8.03 -3.25 6.57
CA ILE A 47 7.08 -4.26 7.04
C ILE A 47 6.45 -5.04 5.88
N PHE A 48 6.15 -4.37 4.77
CA PHE A 48 5.59 -5.00 3.59
C PHE A 48 6.54 -6.07 3.02
N HIS A 49 7.84 -5.76 2.90
CA HIS A 49 8.82 -6.75 2.45
C HIS A 49 9.05 -7.91 3.42
N LYS A 50 8.65 -7.76 4.69
CA LYS A 50 8.70 -8.84 5.70
C LYS A 50 7.46 -9.74 5.70
N LEU A 51 6.45 -9.47 4.86
CA LEU A 51 5.28 -10.35 4.71
C LEU A 51 5.73 -11.74 4.27
N ASP A 52 6.48 -11.82 3.16
CA ASP A 52 6.92 -13.09 2.58
C ASP A 52 7.87 -13.86 3.50
N ASP A 53 8.79 -13.14 4.17
CA ASP A 53 9.68 -13.72 5.19
C ASP A 53 8.89 -14.36 6.36
N GLY A 54 7.71 -13.80 6.66
CA GLY A 54 6.76 -14.32 7.66
C GLY A 54 5.81 -15.40 7.12
N GLY A 55 5.95 -15.81 5.86
CA GLY A 55 5.06 -16.77 5.20
C GLY A 55 3.68 -16.21 4.85
N CYS A 56 3.50 -14.88 4.89
CA CYS A 56 2.29 -14.19 4.49
C CYS A 56 2.49 -13.56 3.11
N HIS A 57 1.50 -13.62 2.24
CA HIS A 57 1.58 -12.94 0.94
C HIS A 57 0.80 -11.62 1.01
N PRO A 58 1.29 -10.54 0.38
CA PRO A 58 0.54 -9.30 0.28
C PRO A 58 -0.84 -9.49 -0.36
N GLU A 59 -1.83 -8.74 0.13
CA GLU A 59 -3.17 -8.65 -0.46
C GLU A 59 -3.42 -7.24 -1.03
N VAL A 60 -4.54 -7.06 -1.74
CA VAL A 60 -4.99 -5.76 -2.28
C VAL A 60 -4.94 -4.66 -1.22
N SER A 61 -5.32 -4.95 0.02
CA SER A 61 -5.28 -4.02 1.15
C SER A 61 -3.86 -3.55 1.48
N SER A 62 -2.89 -4.47 1.51
CA SER A 62 -1.49 -4.19 1.81
C SER A 62 -0.88 -3.24 0.77
N TYR A 63 -1.12 -3.47 -0.53
CA TYR A 63 -0.71 -2.57 -1.60
C TYR A 63 -1.39 -1.19 -1.48
N ASN A 64 -2.70 -1.17 -1.23
CA ASN A 64 -3.45 0.08 -1.09
C ASN A 64 -2.93 0.96 0.06
N TYR A 65 -2.48 0.36 1.17
CA TYR A 65 -1.83 1.10 2.25
C TYR A 65 -0.54 1.79 1.78
N LEU A 66 0.35 1.05 1.10
CA LEU A 66 1.62 1.59 0.61
C LEU A 66 1.46 2.66 -0.46
N ILE A 67 0.59 2.42 -1.45
CA ILE A 67 0.30 3.39 -2.52
C ILE A 67 -0.10 4.73 -1.90
N ARG A 68 -1.03 4.70 -0.94
CA ARG A 68 -1.49 5.92 -0.25
C ARG A 68 -0.39 6.57 0.60
N ALA A 69 0.42 5.78 1.31
CA ALA A 69 1.48 6.31 2.16
C ALA A 69 2.60 6.98 1.37
N LEU A 70 3.09 6.30 0.32
CA LEU A 70 4.11 6.81 -0.58
C LEU A 70 3.64 8.07 -1.28
N TRP A 71 2.39 8.09 -1.76
CA TRP A 71 1.84 9.27 -2.39
C TRP A 71 1.80 10.47 -1.45
N ASN A 72 1.30 10.28 -0.22
CA ASN A 72 1.22 11.35 0.77
C ASN A 72 2.60 11.83 1.23
N ALA A 73 3.62 10.97 1.17
CA ALA A 73 5.02 11.34 1.39
C ALA A 73 5.64 12.09 0.20
N GLY A 74 4.93 12.20 -0.93
CA GLY A 74 5.41 12.84 -2.16
C GLY A 74 6.20 11.89 -3.07
N ASP A 75 6.38 10.63 -2.70
CA ASP A 75 7.07 9.64 -3.52
C ASP A 75 6.12 8.95 -4.50
N ARG A 76 5.69 9.74 -5.48
CA ARG A 76 4.72 9.33 -6.51
C ARG A 76 5.26 8.20 -7.39
N SER A 77 6.57 8.21 -7.67
CA SER A 77 7.19 7.20 -8.53
C SER A 77 7.10 5.82 -7.88
N ARG A 78 7.42 5.69 -6.58
CA ARG A 78 7.25 4.41 -5.88
C ARG A 78 5.78 4.05 -5.71
N ALA A 79 4.89 5.02 -5.48
CA ALA A 79 3.46 4.73 -5.40
C ALA A 79 2.91 4.11 -6.69
N ILE A 80 3.32 4.59 -7.87
CA ILE A 80 2.93 4.01 -9.17
C ILE A 80 3.55 2.61 -9.35
N LYS A 81 4.84 2.45 -9.01
CA LYS A 81 5.51 1.13 -9.08
C LYS A 81 4.83 0.06 -8.24
N MET A 82 4.25 0.43 -7.08
CA MET A 82 3.49 -0.54 -6.29
C MET A 82 2.28 -1.10 -7.04
N VAL A 83 1.65 -0.31 -7.92
CA VAL A 83 0.51 -0.75 -8.74
C VAL A 83 0.98 -1.70 -9.84
N GLU A 84 2.10 -1.36 -10.48
CA GLU A 84 2.74 -2.22 -11.48
C GLU A 84 3.16 -3.57 -10.88
N GLU A 85 3.72 -3.55 -9.68
CA GLU A 85 4.09 -4.74 -8.90
C GLU A 85 2.87 -5.59 -8.55
N MET A 86 1.79 -4.96 -8.08
CA MET A 86 0.54 -5.65 -7.77
C MET A 86 0.02 -6.46 -8.97
N VAL A 87 0.00 -5.85 -10.16
CA VAL A 87 -0.40 -6.52 -11.42
C VAL A 87 0.59 -7.61 -11.81
N TYR A 88 1.90 -7.37 -11.66
CA TYR A 88 2.94 -8.35 -11.97
C TYR A 88 2.84 -9.61 -11.10
N GLU A 89 2.51 -9.44 -9.82
CA GLU A 89 2.27 -10.53 -8.86
C GLU A 89 0.88 -11.20 -9.04
N GLY A 90 0.11 -10.79 -10.05
CA GLY A 90 -1.20 -11.36 -10.36
C GLY A 90 -2.31 -10.96 -9.39
N ILE A 91 -2.13 -9.85 -8.68
CA ILE A 91 -3.12 -9.27 -7.76
C ILE A 91 -3.81 -8.12 -8.50
N ASP A 92 -5.11 -8.26 -8.77
CA ASP A 92 -5.84 -7.28 -9.56
C ASP A 92 -6.13 -6.00 -8.73
N PRO A 93 -5.74 -4.80 -9.21
CA PRO A 93 -6.13 -3.53 -8.60
C PRO A 93 -7.65 -3.39 -8.52
N ASP A 94 -8.18 -2.97 -7.37
CA ASP A 94 -9.61 -2.80 -7.18
C ASP A 94 -10.05 -1.34 -7.40
N GLU A 95 -11.37 -1.08 -7.29
CA GLU A 95 -11.92 0.27 -7.41
C GLU A 95 -11.25 1.25 -6.42
N VAL A 96 -10.89 0.77 -5.22
CA VAL A 96 -10.23 1.59 -4.19
C VAL A 96 -8.81 1.96 -4.60
N THR A 97 -8.05 1.03 -5.20
CA THR A 97 -6.72 1.27 -5.75
C THR A 97 -6.77 2.37 -6.80
N TYR A 98 -7.63 2.22 -7.80
CA TYR A 98 -7.74 3.19 -8.88
C TYR A 98 -8.24 4.56 -8.40
N ARG A 99 -9.27 4.60 -7.55
CA ARG A 99 -9.75 5.88 -6.98
C ARG A 99 -8.66 6.59 -6.18
N SER A 100 -7.82 5.84 -5.48
CA SER A 100 -6.70 6.42 -4.72
C SER A 100 -5.69 7.07 -5.67
N ILE A 101 -5.28 6.38 -6.73
CA ILE A 101 -4.31 6.91 -7.70
C ILE A 101 -4.91 8.09 -8.47
N LEU A 102 -6.14 7.97 -8.96
CA LEU A 102 -6.84 9.04 -9.69
C LEU A 102 -6.99 10.30 -8.85
N SER A 103 -7.49 10.17 -7.62
CA SER A 103 -7.63 11.30 -6.69
C SER A 103 -6.29 12.01 -6.50
N CYS A 104 -5.22 11.24 -6.40
CA CYS A 104 -3.90 11.77 -6.16
C CYS A 104 -3.27 12.42 -7.43
N LEU A 105 -3.42 11.82 -8.61
CA LEU A 105 -3.02 12.41 -9.89
C LEU A 105 -3.75 13.73 -10.17
N CYS A 106 -5.06 13.77 -9.95
CA CYS A 106 -5.87 14.97 -10.11
C CYS A 106 -5.42 16.10 -9.16
N ARG A 107 -5.16 15.78 -7.88
CA ARG A 107 -4.64 16.75 -6.90
C ARG A 107 -3.31 17.36 -7.34
N ASP A 108 -2.46 16.54 -7.97
CA ASP A 108 -1.13 16.92 -8.40
C ASP A 108 -1.08 17.52 -9.83
N ARG A 109 -2.26 17.73 -10.44
CA ARG A 109 -2.44 18.29 -11.79
C ARG A 109 -1.78 17.46 -12.90
N LEU A 110 -1.60 16.17 -12.66
CA LEU A 110 -1.11 15.18 -13.62
C LEU A 110 -2.31 14.60 -14.40
N VAL A 111 -2.95 15.48 -15.18
CA VAL A 111 -4.23 15.19 -15.82
C VAL A 111 -4.07 14.16 -16.95
N ASP A 112 -2.97 14.23 -17.70
CA ASP A 112 -2.74 13.31 -18.81
C ASP A 112 -2.54 11.86 -18.32
N GLU A 113 -1.80 11.69 -17.22
CA GLU A 113 -1.62 10.40 -16.55
C GLU A 113 -2.93 9.89 -15.95
N ALA A 114 -3.75 10.77 -15.36
CA ALA A 114 -5.07 10.39 -14.86
C ALA A 114 -6.00 9.92 -16.00
N MET A 115 -5.97 10.61 -17.14
CA MET A 115 -6.74 10.24 -18.33
C MET A 115 -6.26 8.92 -18.94
N GLN A 116 -4.96 8.64 -18.91
CA GLN A 116 -4.42 7.36 -19.35
C GLN A 116 -4.87 6.22 -18.41
N LEU A 117 -4.77 6.42 -17.10
CA LEU A 117 -5.21 5.44 -16.12
C LEU A 117 -6.71 5.14 -16.24
N LEU A 118 -7.55 6.14 -16.48
CA LEU A 118 -8.99 5.95 -16.73
C LEU A 118 -9.25 5.04 -17.95
N LYS A 119 -8.50 5.23 -19.04
CA LYS A 119 -8.62 4.36 -20.23
C LYS A 119 -8.18 2.93 -19.93
N ASP A 120 -7.09 2.78 -19.17
CA ASP A 120 -6.59 1.45 -18.79
C ASP A 120 -7.64 0.72 -17.93
N MET A 121 -8.27 1.40 -16.96
CA MET A 121 -9.38 0.83 -16.18
C MET A 121 -10.53 0.33 -17.05
N GLU A 122 -10.96 1.13 -18.04
CA GLU A 122 -12.03 0.74 -18.97
C GLU A 122 -11.66 -0.51 -19.78
N ASN A 123 -10.40 -0.62 -20.21
CA ASN A 123 -9.90 -1.80 -20.93
C ASN A 123 -9.90 -3.07 -20.05
N TYR A 124 -9.71 -2.93 -18.73
CA TYR A 124 -9.83 -4.02 -17.76
C TYR A 124 -11.28 -4.28 -17.32
N GLY A 125 -12.27 -3.62 -17.92
CA GLY A 125 -13.69 -3.79 -17.57
C GLY A 125 -14.10 -3.14 -16.25
N ILE A 126 -13.22 -2.32 -15.67
CA ILE A 126 -13.48 -1.57 -14.44
C ILE A 126 -14.10 -0.24 -14.85
N LYS A 127 -15.37 -0.03 -14.48
CA LYS A 127 -16.04 1.24 -14.77
C LYS A 127 -15.47 2.33 -13.87
N PRO A 128 -14.93 3.42 -14.45
CA PRO A 128 -14.55 4.57 -13.64
C PRO A 128 -15.80 5.13 -12.95
N THR A 129 -15.83 5.09 -11.63
CA THR A 129 -16.86 5.79 -10.86
C THR A 129 -16.58 7.29 -10.96
N VAL A 130 -17.63 8.06 -11.24
CA VAL A 130 -17.56 9.51 -11.42
C VAL A 130 -16.94 10.13 -10.16
N LEU A 131 -15.83 10.83 -10.32
CA LEU A 131 -15.09 11.54 -9.26
C LEU A 131 -15.97 12.57 -8.55
#